data_AF-A0A2N5RDF4-F1
#
_entry.id   AF-A0A2N5RDF4-F1
#
_cell.length_a   1.000
_cell.length_b   1.000
_cell.length_c   1.000
_cell.angle_alpha   90.00
_cell.angle_beta   90.00
_cell.angle_gamma   90.00
#
_symmetry.space_group_name_H-M   'P 1'
#
loop_
_entity.id
_entity.type
_entity.pdbx_description
1 polymer ?
#
loop_
_entity_poly.entity_id
_entity_poly.type
_entity_poly.pdbx_seq_one_letter_code
_entity_poly.pdbx_strand_id
1 'polypeptide(L)'
;MRKLALFLLLFLFSHAFSALILFEKVDVDFPEDLYKTVGTRSFLVKYFTLFESEEQRGLILSGWIFSPTDQASTTVEIRVESGNEFHVFKVETEKEGFYSVIPPCLLIVPKGAKIFLGKYEIGGDIVD
;
A
#
# COMPACT_ATOMS: atom_id res chain seq x y z
N MET A 1 39.97 18.06 1.96
CA MET A 1 39.36 17.14 0.98
C MET A 1 38.67 15.93 1.62
N ARG A 2 39.30 15.16 2.51
CA ARG A 2 38.68 13.97 3.15
C ARG A 2 37.38 14.23 3.92
N LYS A 3 37.30 15.35 4.66
CA LYS A 3 36.09 15.76 5.41
C LYS A 3 34.94 16.19 4.50
N LEU A 4 35.24 16.83 3.37
CA LEU A 4 34.26 17.27 2.38
C LEU A 4 33.67 16.05 1.65
N ALA A 5 34.51 15.09 1.27
CA ALA A 5 34.06 13.84 0.67
C ALA A 5 33.16 13.03 1.62
N LEU A 6 33.51 12.98 2.91
CA LEU A 6 32.67 12.34 3.93
C LEU A 6 31.31 13.04 4.08
N PHE A 7 31.29 14.38 4.07
CA PHE A 7 30.05 15.15 4.17
C PHE A 7 29.15 14.94 2.93
N LEU A 8 29.73 14.95 1.73
CA LEU A 8 29.02 14.63 0.48
C LEU A 8 28.46 13.21 0.48
N LEU A 9 29.23 12.24 0.97
CA LEU A 9 28.77 10.86 1.10
C LEU A 9 27.56 10.76 2.03
N LEU A 10 27.63 11.40 3.21
CA LEU A 10 26.52 11.41 4.18
C LEU A 10 25.29 12.14 3.63
N PHE A 11 25.47 13.23 2.89
CA PHE A 11 24.38 13.97 2.27
C PHE A 11 23.65 13.16 1.19
N LEU A 12 24.41 12.48 0.33
CA LEU A 12 23.86 11.56 -0.70
C LEU A 12 23.17 10.36 -0.05
N PHE A 13 23.77 9.80 1.00
CA PHE A 13 23.17 8.70 1.75
C PHE A 13 21.84 9.15 2.36
N SER A 14 21.78 10.33 3.00
CA SER A 14 20.55 10.89 3.55
C SER A 14 19.45 11.08 2.50
N HIS A 15 19.80 11.52 1.28
CA HIS A 15 18.82 11.69 0.20
C HIS A 15 18.29 10.35 -0.32
N ALA A 16 19.12 9.30 -0.31
CA ALA A 16 18.70 7.96 -0.74
C ALA A 16 17.62 7.34 0.15
N PHE A 17 17.49 7.77 1.42
CA PHE A 17 16.41 7.31 2.32
C PHE A 17 15.11 8.12 2.22
N SER A 18 15.07 9.23 1.46
CA SER A 18 13.84 10.04 1.35
C SER A 18 12.71 9.34 0.57
N ALA A 19 13.06 8.34 -0.26
CA ALA A 19 12.11 7.60 -1.10
C ALA A 19 11.67 6.25 -0.47
N LEU A 20 11.79 6.10 0.84
CA LEU A 20 11.48 4.82 1.49
C LEU A 20 9.99 4.50 1.40
N ILE A 21 9.66 3.42 0.71
CA ILE A 21 8.35 2.80 0.74
C ILE A 21 8.34 1.79 1.88
N LEU A 22 7.41 1.94 2.81
CA LEU A 22 7.20 1.00 3.91
C LEU A 22 5.89 0.26 3.70
N PHE A 23 5.92 -1.06 3.87
CA PHE A 23 4.77 -1.94 3.83
C PHE A 23 4.81 -2.86 5.04
N GLU A 24 3.72 -2.93 5.80
CA GLU A 24 3.62 -3.78 7.00
C GLU A 24 2.17 -4.28 7.18
N LYS A 25 1.99 -5.54 7.58
CA LYS A 25 0.67 -6.03 8.01
C LYS A 25 0.37 -5.49 9.41
N VAL A 26 -0.86 -5.07 9.66
CA VAL A 26 -1.26 -4.52 10.96
C VAL A 26 -2.21 -5.49 11.65
N ASP A 27 -1.94 -5.78 12.92
CA ASP A 27 -2.76 -6.69 13.75
C ASP A 27 -3.93 -5.97 14.44
N VAL A 28 -4.36 -4.83 13.91
CA VAL A 28 -5.39 -3.96 14.48
C VAL A 28 -6.47 -3.70 13.46
N ASP A 29 -7.71 -3.93 13.87
CA ASP A 29 -8.89 -3.54 13.12
C ASP A 29 -9.21 -2.06 13.33
N PHE A 30 -9.52 -1.37 12.24
CA PHE A 30 -9.94 0.02 12.25
C PHE A 30 -11.47 0.12 12.08
N PRO A 31 -12.12 1.13 12.68
CA PRO A 31 -13.55 1.37 12.48
C PRO A 31 -13.92 1.50 11.00
N GLU A 32 -15.01 0.83 10.59
CA GLU A 32 -15.47 0.75 9.21
C GLU A 32 -15.82 2.12 8.60
N ASP A 33 -16.23 3.07 9.42
CA ASP A 33 -16.58 4.45 9.04
C ASP A 33 -15.38 5.28 8.58
N LEU A 34 -14.15 4.86 8.89
CA LEU A 34 -12.94 5.50 8.37
C LEU A 34 -12.69 5.13 6.90
N TYR A 35 -13.18 3.98 6.46
CA TYR A 35 -12.82 3.40 5.17
C TYR A 35 -13.63 3.99 4.01
N LYS A 36 -12.89 4.36 2.97
CA LYS A 36 -13.41 4.47 1.60
C LYS A 36 -13.34 3.11 0.92
N THR A 37 -14.24 2.84 -0.02
CA THR A 37 -14.28 1.57 -0.74
C THR A 37 -14.14 1.77 -2.24
N VAL A 38 -13.39 0.90 -2.91
CA VAL A 38 -13.31 0.79 -4.37
C VAL A 38 -13.39 -0.68 -4.77
N GLY A 39 -14.05 -1.00 -5.89
CA GLY A 39 -14.15 -2.37 -6.36
C GLY A 39 -15.47 -2.73 -7.03
N THR A 40 -15.78 -4.02 -7.02
CA THR A 40 -17.01 -4.65 -7.51
C THR A 40 -17.64 -5.51 -6.42
N ARG A 41 -18.77 -6.15 -6.74
CA ARG A 41 -19.41 -7.13 -5.85
C ARG A 41 -18.57 -8.38 -5.55
N SER A 42 -17.57 -8.67 -6.38
CA SER A 42 -16.70 -9.85 -6.26
C SER A 42 -15.28 -9.51 -5.82
N PHE A 43 -14.98 -8.23 -5.61
CA PHE A 43 -13.66 -7.75 -5.21
C PHE A 43 -13.83 -6.38 -4.58
N LEU A 44 -13.55 -6.26 -3.29
CA LEU A 44 -13.65 -5.00 -2.58
C LEU A 44 -12.31 -4.64 -1.98
N VAL A 45 -11.90 -3.40 -2.18
CA VAL A 45 -10.78 -2.79 -1.46
C VAL A 45 -11.35 -1.72 -0.56
N LYS A 46 -10.91 -1.74 0.70
CA LYS A 46 -11.16 -0.70 1.66
C LYS A 46 -9.84 0.02 1.92
N TYR A 47 -9.86 1.35 1.98
CA TYR A 47 -8.69 2.11 2.36
C TYR A 47 -9.04 3.41 3.06
N PHE A 48 -8.12 3.94 3.85
CA PHE A 48 -8.19 5.31 4.33
C PHE A 48 -6.79 5.90 4.51
N THR A 49 -6.67 7.21 4.40
CA THR A 49 -5.42 7.93 4.59
C THR A 49 -5.20 8.17 6.08
N LEU A 50 -4.09 7.67 6.63
CA LEU A 50 -3.68 7.93 8.01
C LEU A 50 -3.07 9.34 8.15
N PHE A 51 -2.21 9.70 7.19
CA PHE A 51 -1.57 11.01 7.16
C PHE A 51 -1.14 11.36 5.74
N GLU A 52 -1.01 12.67 5.50
CA GLU A 52 -0.43 13.21 4.29
C GLU A 52 0.49 14.38 4.67
N SER A 53 1.73 14.31 4.23
CA SER A 53 2.77 15.33 4.47
C SER A 53 3.18 15.97 3.14
N GLU A 54 4.25 16.76 3.15
CA GLU A 54 4.81 17.33 1.91
C GLU A 54 5.48 16.26 1.05
N GLU A 55 6.13 15.27 1.65
CA GLU A 55 6.94 14.27 0.94
C GLU A 55 6.25 12.90 0.83
N GLN A 56 5.46 12.52 1.82
CA GLN A 56 4.92 11.17 1.97
C GLN A 56 3.45 11.16 2.37
N ARG A 57 2.80 10.04 2.08
CA ARG A 57 1.46 9.71 2.59
C ARG A 57 1.45 8.30 3.15
N GLY A 58 0.73 8.13 4.25
CA GLY A 58 0.47 6.84 4.88
C GLY A 58 -1.00 6.47 4.74
N LEU A 59 -1.28 5.23 4.40
CA LEU A 59 -2.64 4.69 4.32
C LEU A 59 -2.73 3.32 4.97
N ILE A 60 -3.93 3.00 5.43
CA ILE A 60 -4.32 1.62 5.69
C ILE A 60 -5.14 1.14 4.50
N LEU A 61 -4.87 -0.09 4.06
CA LEU A 61 -5.68 -0.79 3.07
C LEU A 61 -6.03 -2.19 3.58
N SER A 62 -7.22 -2.66 3.24
CA SER A 62 -7.69 -4.02 3.45
C SER A 62 -8.67 -4.38 2.34
N GLY A 63 -9.24 -5.57 2.36
CA GLY A 63 -10.23 -5.93 1.35
C GLY A 63 -10.61 -7.39 1.36
N TRP A 64 -11.34 -7.78 0.34
CA TRP A 64 -11.69 -9.18 0.12
C TRP A 64 -11.92 -9.46 -1.36
N ILE A 65 -11.71 -10.71 -1.73
CA ILE A 65 -11.92 -11.23 -3.08
C ILE A 65 -12.87 -12.41 -2.97
N PHE A 66 -13.94 -12.42 -3.77
CA PHE A 66 -14.78 -13.59 -3.89
C PHE A 66 -13.97 -14.74 -4.51
N SER A 67 -13.79 -15.79 -3.73
CA SER A 67 -13.00 -16.96 -4.06
C SER A 67 -13.79 -18.18 -3.58
N PRO A 68 -14.62 -18.80 -4.44
CA PRO A 68 -15.44 -19.95 -4.05
C PRO A 68 -14.61 -21.25 -3.94
N THR A 69 -13.35 -21.23 -4.37
CA THR A 69 -12.43 -22.36 -4.36
C THR A 69 -11.88 -22.62 -2.95
N ASP A 70 -11.65 -23.88 -2.61
CA ASP A 70 -11.06 -24.34 -1.33
C ASP A 70 -9.54 -24.12 -1.22
N GLN A 71 -8.94 -23.27 -2.07
CA GLN A 71 -7.53 -22.94 -1.92
C GLN A 71 -7.31 -22.13 -0.63
N ALA A 72 -6.46 -22.66 0.26
CA ALA A 72 -6.31 -22.21 1.64
C ALA A 72 -5.75 -20.79 1.79
N SER A 73 -4.92 -20.34 0.86
CA SER A 73 -4.40 -18.98 0.80
C SER A 73 -4.09 -18.58 -0.63
N THR A 74 -4.34 -17.32 -0.96
CA THR A 74 -3.94 -16.71 -2.24
C THR A 74 -3.10 -15.48 -1.93
N THR A 75 -2.01 -15.29 -2.65
CA THR A 75 -1.22 -14.07 -2.54
C THR A 75 -1.82 -13.00 -3.45
N VAL A 76 -2.04 -11.81 -2.91
CA VAL A 76 -2.43 -10.62 -3.69
C VAL A 76 -1.23 -9.69 -3.81
N GLU A 77 -1.08 -9.09 -4.98
CA GLU A 77 -0.01 -8.14 -5.27
C GLU A 77 -0.51 -6.70 -5.13
N ILE A 78 0.14 -5.93 -4.26
CA ILE A 78 0.01 -4.48 -4.17
C ILE A 78 1.14 -3.88 -4.98
N ARG A 79 0.81 -3.11 -6.00
CA ARG A 79 1.78 -2.40 -6.83
C ARG A 79 1.81 -0.93 -6.48
N VAL A 80 2.99 -0.41 -6.19
CA VAL A 80 3.23 1.02 -5.97
C VAL A 80 4.04 1.54 -7.14
N GLU A 81 3.55 2.57 -7.81
CA GLU A 81 4.24 3.25 -8.91
C GLU A 81 4.67 4.65 -8.48
N SER A 82 5.95 4.96 -8.65
CA SER A 82 6.51 6.28 -8.34
C SER A 82 7.47 6.70 -9.46
N GLY A 83 7.07 7.69 -10.25
CA GLY A 83 7.84 8.10 -11.44
C GLY A 83 7.94 6.96 -12.47
N ASN A 84 9.15 6.52 -12.76
CA ASN A 84 9.43 5.42 -13.70
C ASN A 84 9.66 4.07 -13.02
N GLU A 85 9.54 4.00 -11.70
CA GLU A 85 9.80 2.79 -10.91
C GLU A 85 8.50 2.21 -10.36
N PHE A 86 8.45 0.89 -10.22
CA PHE A 86 7.36 0.20 -9.55
C PHE A 86 7.90 -0.81 -8.53
N HIS A 87 7.18 -0.91 -7.41
CA HIS A 87 7.45 -1.87 -6.35
C HIS A 87 6.23 -2.76 -6.16
N VAL A 88 6.45 -4.05 -5.95
CA VAL A 88 5.38 -5.03 -5.73
C VAL A 88 5.53 -5.64 -4.34
N PHE A 89 4.48 -5.51 -3.53
CA PHE A 89 4.34 -6.16 -2.24
C PHE A 89 3.37 -7.32 -2.37
N LYS A 90 3.73 -8.45 -1.77
CA LYS A 90 2.90 -9.66 -1.77
C LYS A 90 2.25 -9.82 -0.41
N VAL A 91 0.93 -9.93 -0.40
CA VAL A 91 0.13 -10.08 0.82
C VAL A 91 -0.56 -11.42 0.79
N GLU A 92 -0.39 -12.21 1.85
CA GLU A 92 -1.15 -13.43 2.03
C GLU A 92 -2.57 -13.11 2.47
N THR A 93 -3.54 -13.71 1.81
CA THR A 93 -4.96 -13.60 2.20
C THR A 93 -5.36 -14.69 3.17
N GLU A 94 -6.31 -14.36 4.02
CA GLU A 94 -6.94 -15.26 4.98
C GLU A 94 -8.29 -15.73 4.43
N LYS A 95 -8.59 -17.01 4.57
CA LYS A 95 -9.80 -17.61 4.01
C LYS A 95 -10.98 -17.44 4.98
N GLU A 96 -12.03 -16.77 4.53
CA GLU A 96 -13.28 -16.62 5.29
C GLU A 96 -14.48 -16.99 4.41
N GLY A 97 -14.99 -18.22 4.57
CA GLY A 97 -16.09 -18.74 3.76
C GLY A 97 -15.77 -18.72 2.26
N PHE A 98 -16.56 -18.00 1.46
CA PHE A 98 -16.33 -17.83 0.01
C PHE A 98 -15.43 -16.63 -0.34
N TYR A 99 -14.71 -16.09 0.63
CA TYR A 99 -13.88 -14.90 0.45
C TYR A 99 -12.44 -15.16 0.84
N SER A 100 -11.52 -14.57 0.08
CA SER A 100 -10.12 -14.40 0.44
C SER A 100 -9.96 -12.98 0.95
N VAL A 101 -9.79 -12.83 2.27
CA VAL A 101 -9.71 -11.56 2.99
C VAL A 101 -8.26 -11.08 2.98
N ILE A 102 -8.06 -9.85 2.55
CA ILE A 102 -6.78 -9.16 2.60
C ILE A 102 -6.71 -8.49 3.98
N PRO A 103 -5.75 -8.88 4.84
CA PRO A 103 -5.64 -8.27 6.16
C PRO A 103 -5.34 -6.77 6.06
N PRO A 104 -5.61 -5.99 7.12
CA PRO A 104 -5.17 -4.60 7.19
C PRO A 104 -3.67 -4.47 6.99
N CYS A 105 -3.27 -3.62 6.06
CA CYS A 105 -1.88 -3.33 5.74
C CYS A 105 -1.62 -1.82 5.81
N LEU A 106 -0.55 -1.45 6.50
CA LEU A 106 0.01 -0.11 6.49
C LEU A 106 0.92 0.03 5.26
N LEU A 107 0.69 1.08 4.49
CA LEU A 107 1.53 1.44 3.37
C LEU A 107 1.91 2.93 3.48
N ILE A 108 3.21 3.20 3.58
CA ILE A 108 3.78 4.56 3.54
C ILE A 108 4.54 4.70 2.24
N VAL A 109 4.17 5.68 1.43
CA VAL A 109 4.72 5.91 0.09
C VAL A 109 5.03 7.38 -0.14
N PRO A 110 5.90 7.71 -1.12
CA PRO A 110 6.01 9.08 -1.61
C PRO A 110 4.64 9.64 -1.99
N LYS A 111 4.41 10.94 -1.74
CA LYS A 111 3.10 11.59 -1.90
C LYS A 111 2.49 11.40 -3.30
N GLY A 112 3.32 11.50 -4.34
CA GLY A 112 2.89 11.34 -5.75
C GLY A 112 2.79 9.90 -6.22
N ALA A 113 3.06 8.90 -5.37
CA ALA A 113 3.04 7.50 -5.78
C ALA A 113 1.60 6.99 -5.93
N LYS A 114 1.35 6.26 -7.02
CA LYS A 114 0.07 5.58 -7.28
C LYS A 114 0.11 4.19 -6.68
N ILE A 115 -1.00 3.74 -6.12
CA ILE A 115 -1.10 2.46 -5.42
C ILE A 115 -2.19 1.66 -6.11
N PHE A 116 -1.89 0.41 -6.45
CA PHE A 116 -2.80 -0.47 -7.14
C PHE A 116 -2.95 -1.80 -6.40
N LEU A 117 -4.19 -2.28 -6.31
CA LEU A 117 -4.50 -3.65 -5.91
C LEU A 117 -5.28 -4.30 -7.07
N GLY A 118 -4.62 -5.19 -7.79
CA GLY A 118 -5.10 -5.66 -9.08
C GLY A 118 -5.22 -4.49 -10.07
N LYS A 119 -6.44 -4.21 -10.55
CA LYS A 119 -6.72 -3.13 -11.52
C LYS A 119 -7.21 -1.83 -10.89
N TYR A 120 -7.37 -1.78 -9.57
CA TYR A 120 -7.98 -0.64 -8.88
C TYR A 120 -6.91 0.25 -8.29
N GLU A 121 -6.95 1.53 -8.64
CA GLU A 121 -6.14 2.56 -8.01
C GLU A 121 -6.73 2.93 -6.63
N ILE A 122 -5.87 2.98 -5.62
CA ILE A 122 -6.21 3.23 -4.22
C ILE A 122 -5.75 4.62 -3.85
N GLY A 123 -6.65 5.44 -3.30
CA GLY A 123 -6.31 6.78 -2.81
C GLY A 123 -5.90 7.77 -3.89
N GLY A 124 -6.22 7.51 -5.15
CA GLY A 124 -6.25 8.54 -6.19
C GLY A 124 -7.51 9.40 -6.05
N ASP A 125 -7.43 10.67 -6.43
CA ASP A 125 -8.64 11.48 -6.61
C ASP A 125 -9.48 10.82 -7.69
N ILE A 126 -10.73 10.51 -7.36
CA ILE A 126 -11.71 10.07 -8.35
C ILE A 126 -11.95 11.29 -9.23
N VAL A 127 -11.38 11.28 -10.44
CA VAL A 127 -11.78 12.23 -11.48
C VAL A 127 -13.18 11.81 -11.92
N ASP A 128 -14.18 12.54 -11.43
CA ASP A 128 -15.56 12.47 -11.91
C ASP A 128 -15.65 12.76 -13.42
#